data_AF-A0A939Q1J6-F1
#
_entry.id   AF-A0A939Q1J6-F1
#
_cell.length_a   1.000
_cell.length_b   1.000
_cell.length_c   1.000
_cell.angle_alpha   90.00
_cell.angle_beta   90.00
_cell.angle_gamma   90.00
#
_symmetry.space_group_name_H-M   'P 1'
#
loop_
_entity.id
_entity.type
_entity.pdbx_description
1 polymer ?
#
loop_
_entity_poly.entity_id
_entity_poly.type
_entity_poly.pdbx_seq_one_letter_code
_entity_poly.pdbx_strand_id
1 'polypeptide(L)' 'MAEKPPNRLIRCQTGQGRARGFPASQIRFRLAAYGIALDGEGRVLLARSVFHERWELPGDAVEPWGP' A
#
# COMPACT_ATOMS: atom_id res chain seq x y z
N MET A 1 -1.06 -28.89 -7.38
CA MET A 1 -2.30 -28.16 -7.77
C MET A 1 -2.42 -26.99 -6.80
N ALA A 2 -2.37 -25.75 -7.27
CA ALA A 2 -2.47 -24.60 -6.38
C ALA A 2 -3.87 -24.57 -5.75
N GLU A 3 -3.93 -24.40 -4.43
CA GLU A 3 -5.19 -24.31 -3.70
C GLU A 3 -6.00 -23.11 -4.23
N LYS A 4 -7.28 -23.33 -4.57
CA LYS A 4 -8.13 -22.24 -5.02
C LYS A 4 -8.31 -21.26 -3.84
N PRO A 5 -8.07 -19.95 -4.04
CA PRO A 5 -8.29 -18.99 -2.98
C PRO A 5 -9.75 -19.10 -2.50
N PRO A 6 -9.99 -19.04 -1.18
CA PRO A 6 -11.33 -19.20 -0.62
C PRO A 6 -12.29 -18.18 -1.26
N ASN A 7 -13.53 -18.61 -1.55
CA ASN A 7 -14.58 -17.75 -2.10
C ASN A 7 -15.12 -16.78 -1.02
N ARG A 8 -14.23 -15.90 -0.52
CA ARG A 8 -14.50 -14.92 0.53
C ARG A 8 -14.23 -13.52 0.01
N LEU A 9 -15.08 -12.58 0.40
CA LEU A 9 -14.84 -11.16 0.19
C LEU A 9 -13.86 -10.63 1.25
N ILE A 10 -12.81 -9.98 0.80
CA ILE A 10 -11.87 -9.23 1.64
C ILE A 10 -12.33 -7.76 1.62
N ARG A 11 -12.56 -7.18 2.80
CA ARG A 11 -12.88 -5.74 2.92
C ARG A 11 -11.59 -4.95 3.13
N CYS A 12 -11.35 -3.97 2.27
CA CYS A 12 -10.22 -3.05 2.37
C CYS A 12 -10.71 -1.60 2.39
N GLN A 13 -9.98 -0.72 3.07
CA GLN A 13 -10.15 0.72 2.89
C GLN A 13 -9.35 1.18 1.67
N THR A 14 -9.95 1.99 0.81
CA THR A 14 -9.25 2.63 -0.30
C THR A 14 -8.50 3.86 0.19
N GLY A 15 -7.52 4.35 -0.60
CA GLY A 15 -6.86 5.64 -0.32
C GLY A 15 -7.82 6.83 -0.25
N GLN A 16 -9.07 6.69 -0.73
CA GLN A 16 -10.13 7.69 -0.57
C GLN A 16 -10.95 7.53 0.72
N GLY A 17 -10.57 6.63 1.63
CA GLY A 17 -11.28 6.36 2.88
C GLY A 17 -12.57 5.54 2.72
N ARG A 18 -12.81 4.95 1.54
CA ARG A 18 -14.02 4.15 1.30
C ARG A 18 -13.75 2.68 1.59
N ALA A 19 -14.65 2.00 2.29
CA ALA A 19 -14.60 0.56 2.40
C ALA A 19 -15.09 -0.10 1.10
N ARG A 20 -14.30 -1.01 0.53
CA ARG A 20 -14.69 -1.84 -0.63
C ARG A 20 -14.40 -3.31 -0.38
N GLY A 21 -15.25 -4.18 -0.91
CA GLY A 21 -15.07 -5.63 -0.89
C GLY A 21 -14.48 -6.12 -2.19
N PHE A 22 -13.47 -6.98 -2.12
CA PHE A 22 -12.85 -7.63 -3.27
C PHE A 22 -12.91 -9.15 -3.10
N PRO A 23 -13.26 -9.93 -4.14
CA PRO A 23 -13.08 -11.38 -4.09
C PRO A 23 -11.62 -11.72 -3.79
N ALA A 24 -11.37 -12.66 -2.87
CA ALA A 24 -10.00 -13.03 -2.51
C ALA A 24 -9.16 -13.48 -3.72
N SER A 25 -9.79 -14.08 -4.74
CA SER A 25 -9.17 -14.45 -6.01
C SER A 25 -8.65 -13.29 -6.85
N GLN A 26 -9.11 -12.06 -6.60
CA GLN A 26 -8.71 -10.86 -7.34
C GLN A 26 -7.67 -10.02 -6.58
N ILE A 27 -7.37 -10.34 -5.33
CA ILE A 27 -6.37 -9.60 -4.56
C ILE A 27 -4.97 -10.00 -5.02
N ARG A 28 -4.22 -9.01 -5.51
CA ARG A 28 -2.78 -9.11 -5.75
C ARG A 28 -2.07 -8.36 -4.63
N PHE A 29 -1.37 -9.09 -3.78
CA PHE A 29 -0.56 -8.49 -2.73
C PHE A 29 0.74 -7.93 -3.35
N ARG A 30 0.96 -6.62 -3.23
CA ARG A 30 2.22 -5.97 -3.59
C ARG A 30 2.87 -5.52 -2.29
N LEU A 31 4.04 -6.07 -1.97
CA LEU A 31 4.83 -5.62 -0.84
C LEU A 31 5.22 -4.16 -1.06
N ALA A 32 5.10 -3.33 -0.02
CA ALA A 32 5.52 -1.94 -0.04
C ALA A 32 6.24 -1.57 1.25
N ALA A 33 7.22 -0.67 1.12
CA ALA A 33 8.01 -0.16 2.22
C ALA A 33 7.80 1.35 2.31
N TYR A 34 7.56 1.82 3.53
CA TYR A 34 7.42 3.23 3.85
C TYR A 34 8.43 3.60 4.93
N GLY A 35 9.12 4.72 4.74
CA GLY A 35 10.12 5.24 5.66
C GLY A 35 9.60 6.41 6.46
N ILE A 36 10.07 6.55 7.70
CA ILE A 36 9.90 7.74 8.51
C ILE A 36 11.29 8.36 8.68
N ALA A 37 11.50 9.53 8.07
CA ALA A 37 12.69 10.33 8.29
C ALA A 37 12.37 11.47 9.26
N LEU A 38 13.26 11.67 10.22
CA LEU A 38 13.18 12.71 11.24
C LEU A 38 14.34 13.68 11.06
N ASP A 39 14.12 14.97 11.27
CA ASP A 39 15.19 15.93 11.44
C ASP A 39 15.68 16.00 12.90
N GLY A 40 16.66 16.87 13.19
CA GLY A 40 17.20 17.05 14.54
C GLY A 40 16.21 17.60 15.58
N GLU A 41 15.05 18.09 15.15
CA GLU A 41 13.97 18.59 16.01
C GLU A 41 12.82 17.58 16.15
N GLY A 42 12.91 16.41 15.52
CA GLY A 42 11.89 15.37 15.56
C GLY A 42 10.72 15.61 14.59
N ARG A 43 10.84 16.52 13.63
CA ARG A 43 9.82 16.74 12.59
C ARG A 43 9.92 15.62 11.55
N VAL A 44 8.76 15.16 11.05
CA VAL A 44 8.67 14.08 10.06
C VAL A 44 8.71 14.65 8.64
N LEU A 45 9.55 14.08 7.78
CA LEU A 45 9.52 14.38 6.34
C LEU A 45 8.29 13.73 5.69
N LEU A 46 7.47 14.55 5.05
CA LEU A 46 6.38 14.10 4.18
C LEU A 46 6.64 14.54 2.74
N ALA A 47 6.24 13.70 1.78
CA ALA A 47 6.24 14.02 0.37
C ALA A 47 4.83 14.32 -0.11
N ARG A 48 4.66 15.25 -1.05
CA ARG A 48 3.37 15.49 -1.70
C ARG A 48 3.29 14.61 -2.94
N SER A 49 2.35 13.68 -2.94
CA SER A 49 2.14 12.77 -4.08
C SER A 49 1.63 13.51 -5.30
N VAL A 50 2.19 13.19 -6.47
CA VAL A 50 1.74 13.74 -7.76
C VAL A 50 0.43 13.10 -8.25
N PHE A 51 0.03 11.95 -7.71
CA PHE A 51 -1.13 11.20 -8.19
C PHE A 51 -2.45 11.63 -7.55
N HIS A 52 -2.39 12.10 -6.31
CA HIS A 52 -3.57 12.50 -5.55
C HIS A 52 -3.34 13.74 -4.68
N GLU A 53 -2.20 14.41 -4.83
CA GLU A 53 -1.87 15.71 -4.23
C GLU A 53 -1.91 15.77 -2.69
N ARG A 54 -1.84 14.61 -2.03
CA ARG A 54 -1.84 14.49 -0.56
C ARG A 54 -0.43 14.30 -0.03
N TRP A 55 -0.25 14.68 1.24
CA TRP A 55 0.98 14.42 1.99
C TRP A 55 1.02 12.97 2.45
N GLU A 56 2.14 12.30 2.18
CA GLU A 56 2.36 10.89 2.48
C GLU A 56 3.78 10.65 3.02
N LEU A 57 3.93 9.52 3.72
CA LEU A 57 5.25 9.00 4.06
C LEU A 57 5.97 8.59 2.76
N PRO A 58 7.25 8.95 2.58
CA PRO A 58 8.03 8.46 1.46
C PRO A 58 8.06 6.93 1.44
N GLY A 59 7.76 6.36 0.28
CA GLY A 59 7.71 4.91 0.11
C GLY A 59 7.18 4.53 -1.26
N ASP A 60 7.43 3.29 -1.62
CA ASP A 60 6.85 2.66 -2.80
C ASP A 60 6.87 1.14 -2.59
N ALA A 61 6.37 0.40 -3.57
CA ALA A 61 6.50 -1.03 -3.58
C ALA A 61 7.94 -1.51 -3.67
N VAL A 62 8.13 -2.70 -3.12
CA VAL A 62 9.35 -3.45 -3.28
C VAL A 62 9.33 -4.12 -4.64
N GLU A 63 10.31 -3.77 -5.48
CA GLU A 63 10.51 -4.47 -6.75
C GLU A 63 10.91 -5.93 -6.52
N PRO A 64 10.43 -6.86 -7.37
CA PRO A 64 10.84 -8.25 -7.27
C PRO A 64 12.35 -8.37 -7.37
N TRP A 65 12.94 -9.20 -6.52
CA TRP A 65 14.34 -9.56 -6.66
C TRP A 65 14.48 -10.62 -7.76
N GLY A 66 15.09 -10.26 -8.89
CA GLY A 66 15.34 -11.16 -10.01
C GLY A 66 15.74 -10.41 -11.30
N PRO A 67 16.26 -11.13 -12.32
CA PRO A 67 16.51 -10.56 -13.65
C PRO A 67 15.21 -10.21 -14.39
#